data_AF-A0A958GB13-F1
#
_entry.id   AF-A0A958GB13-F1
#
_cell.length_a   1.000
_cell.length_b   1.000
_cell.length_c   1.000
_cell.angle_alpha   90.00
_cell.angle_beta   90.00
_cell.angle_gamma   90.00
#
_symmetry.space_group_name_H-M   'P 1'
#
loop_
_entity.id
_entity.type
_entity.pdbx_description
1 polymer ?
#
loop_
_entity_poly.entity_id
_entity_poly.type
_entity_poly.pdbx_seq_one_letter_code
_entity_poly.pdbx_strand_id
1 'polypeptide(L)'
;WAGAMMILVHSGIHFQALLPWLAAGAMMLVVASGHIGKFLLRRSREALRNKQQTLAAGGLSEEEIEKQLFWDALTLRLMTQWRMVHIPFVMVFVTLAILHILSIFFFWNWK
;
A
#
# COMPACT_ATOMS: atom_id res chain seq x y z
N TRP A 1 12.55 11.16 -9.79
CA TRP A 1 13.78 11.95 -9.58
C TRP A 1 13.49 13.30 -8.93
N ALA A 2 12.60 14.14 -9.48
CA ALA A 2 12.18 15.41 -8.86
C ALA A 2 11.65 15.26 -7.41
N GLY A 3 10.90 14.19 -7.11
CA GLY A 3 10.43 13.92 -5.74
C GLY A 3 11.53 13.65 -4.72
N ALA A 4 12.66 13.05 -5.12
CA ALA A 4 13.79 12.78 -4.23
C ALA A 4 14.58 14.07 -3.94
N MET A 5 14.71 14.97 -4.91
CA MET A 5 15.31 16.30 -4.73
C MET A 5 14.45 17.18 -3.80
N MET A 6 13.12 17.09 -3.91
CA MET A 6 12.17 17.80 -3.05
C MET A 6 12.27 17.40 -1.57
N ILE A 7 12.49 16.11 -1.29
CA ILE A 7 12.73 15.62 0.08
C ILE A 7 14.02 16.23 0.65
N LEU A 8 15.08 16.29 -0.16
CA LEU A 8 16.39 16.85 0.22
C LEU A 8 16.31 18.36 0.53
N VAL A 9 15.54 19.11 -0.25
CA VAL A 9 15.30 20.55 -0.02
C VAL A 9 14.50 20.79 1.27
N HIS A 10 13.52 19.94 1.57
CA HIS A 10 12.75 20.05 2.82
C HIS A 10 13.59 19.66 4.05
N SER A 11 14.54 18.71 3.90
CA SER A 11 15.53 18.37 4.93
C SER A 11 16.59 19.46 5.15
N GLY A 12 16.75 20.38 4.20
CA GLY A 12 17.85 21.34 4.13
C GLY A 12 17.80 22.52 5.10
N ILE A 13 16.67 22.78 5.78
CA ILE A 13 16.53 23.98 6.64
C ILE A 13 16.54 23.63 8.14
N HIS A 14 16.21 22.40 8.54
CA HIS A 14 16.44 21.91 9.91
C HIS A 14 16.74 20.40 9.93
N PHE A 15 18.01 20.03 9.74
CA PHE A 15 18.52 18.65 9.90
C PHE A 15 18.29 18.04 11.31
N GLN A 16 17.82 18.84 12.27
CA GLN A 16 17.52 18.46 13.65
C GLN A 16 16.02 18.35 13.95
N ALA A 17 15.16 18.48 12.93
CA ALA A 17 13.73 18.26 13.07
C ALA A 17 13.43 16.76 12.93
N LEU A 18 13.18 16.10 14.06
CA LEU A 18 12.80 14.69 14.12
C LEU A 18 11.46 14.41 13.41
N LEU A 19 10.53 15.37 13.47
CA LEU A 19 9.18 15.26 12.91
C LEU A 19 9.15 14.99 11.40
N PRO A 20 9.84 15.77 10.53
CA PRO A 20 9.90 15.51 9.10
C PRO A 20 10.44 14.13 8.73
N TRP A 21 11.46 13.64 9.44
CA TRP A 21 12.03 12.31 9.21
C TRP A 21 11.06 11.19 9.61
N LEU A 22 10.37 11.34 10.74
CA LEU A 22 9.32 10.40 11.15
C LEU A 22 8.16 10.39 10.16
N ALA A 23 7.74 11.56 9.67
CA ALA A 23 6.68 11.67 8.67
C ALA A 23 7.09 11.01 7.33
N ALA A 24 8.32 11.25 6.86
CA ALA A 24 8.86 10.61 5.65
C ALA A 24 8.97 9.08 5.80
N GLY A 25 9.42 8.61 6.97
CA GLY A 25 9.46 7.18 7.29
C GLY A 25 8.06 6.55 7.29
N ALA A 26 7.10 7.18 7.96
CA ALA A 26 5.72 6.72 7.99
C ALA A 26 5.09 6.67 6.58
N MET A 27 5.34 7.70 5.75
CA MET A 27 4.94 7.72 4.35
C MET A 27 5.51 6.54 3.56
N MET A 28 6.81 6.28 3.69
CA MET A 28 7.44 5.15 2.99
C MET A 28 6.84 3.81 3.42
N LEU A 29 6.60 3.61 4.71
CA LEU A 29 5.94 2.40 5.22
C LEU A 29 4.54 2.22 4.66
N VAL A 30 3.74 3.30 4.60
CA VAL A 30 2.38 3.28 4.06
C VAL A 30 2.39 2.93 2.56
N VAL A 31 3.27 3.56 1.78
CA VAL A 31 3.40 3.29 0.34
C VAL A 31 3.89 1.87 0.07
N ALA A 32 4.90 1.41 0.80
CA ALA A 32 5.44 0.06 0.68
C ALA A 32 4.38 -1.00 1.05
N SER A 33 3.66 -0.79 2.15
CA SER A 33 2.54 -1.66 2.57
C SER A 33 1.45 -1.76 1.49
N GLY A 34 1.09 -0.62 0.88
CA GLY A 34 0.13 -0.60 -0.24
C GLY A 34 0.61 -1.37 -1.47
N HIS A 35 1.90 -1.26 -1.83
CA HIS A 35 2.49 -2.00 -2.96
C HIS A 35 2.58 -3.50 -2.69
N ILE A 36 3.06 -3.88 -1.51
CA ILE A 36 3.16 -5.29 -1.08
C ILE A 36 1.77 -5.92 -1.05
N GLY A 37 0.78 -5.23 -0.48
CA GLY A 37 -0.61 -5.71 -0.44
C GLY A 37 -1.20 -5.94 -1.84
N LYS A 38 -0.93 -5.06 -2.82
CA LYS A 38 -1.38 -5.24 -4.20
C LYS A 38 -0.73 -6.45 -4.86
N PHE A 39 0.58 -6.61 -4.68
CA PHE A 39 1.32 -7.75 -5.24
C PHE A 39 0.86 -9.07 -4.62
N LEU A 40 0.77 -9.13 -3.29
CA LEU A 40 0.37 -10.31 -2.55
C LEU A 40 -1.05 -10.74 -2.90
N LEU A 41 -2.00 -9.80 -2.99
CA LEU A 41 -3.38 -10.10 -3.36
C LEU A 41 -3.50 -10.74 -4.75
N ARG A 42 -2.73 -10.23 -5.73
CA ARG A 42 -2.72 -10.79 -7.09
C ARG A 42 -2.13 -12.20 -7.09
N ARG A 43 -0.97 -12.38 -6.46
CA ARG A 43 -0.29 -13.69 -6.37
C ARG A 43 -1.15 -14.73 -5.66
N SER A 44 -1.81 -14.34 -4.57
CA SER A 44 -2.66 -15.22 -3.78
C SER A 44 -3.95 -15.59 -4.52
N ARG A 45 -4.56 -14.68 -5.30
CA ARG A 45 -5.70 -15.02 -6.17
C ARG A 45 -5.33 -16.03 -7.25
N GLU A 46 -4.18 -15.85 -7.89
CA GLU A 46 -3.66 -16.79 -8.87
C GLU A 46 -3.35 -18.15 -8.23
N ALA A 47 -2.74 -18.15 -7.04
CA ALA A 47 -2.44 -19.37 -6.28
C ALA A 47 -3.71 -20.15 -5.88
N LEU A 48 -4.75 -19.46 -5.39
CA LEU A 48 -6.05 -20.06 -5.05
C LEU A 48 -6.71 -20.69 -6.26
N ARG A 49 -6.71 -19.99 -7.40
CA ARG A 49 -7.31 -20.52 -8.64
C ARG A 49 -6.59 -21.77 -9.12
N ASN A 50 -5.25 -21.78 -9.06
CA ASN A 50 -4.47 -22.96 -9.43
C ASN A 50 -4.71 -24.12 -8.46
N LYS A 51 -4.76 -23.85 -7.15
CA LYS A 51 -5.03 -24.87 -6.14
C LYS A 51 -6.43 -25.48 -6.30
N GLN A 52 -7.44 -24.66 -6.59
CA GLN A 52 -8.79 -25.12 -6.91
C GLN A 52 -8.80 -26.03 -8.16
N GLN A 53 -8.11 -25.64 -9.24
CA GLN A 53 -8.02 -26.44 -10.46
C GLN A 53 -7.31 -27.78 -10.22
N THR A 54 -6.21 -27.79 -9.46
CA THR A 54 -5.49 -29.02 -9.12
C THR A 54 -6.34 -29.96 -8.28
N LEU A 55 -7.08 -29.45 -7.29
CA LEU A 55 -7.94 -30.27 -6.44
C LEU A 55 -9.17 -30.80 -7.20
N ALA A 56 -9.76 -29.98 -8.07
CA ALA A 56 -10.86 -30.41 -8.95
C ALA A 56 -10.41 -31.48 -9.96
N ALA A 57 -9.21 -31.36 -10.53
CA ALA A 57 -8.62 -32.37 -11.40
C ALA A 57 -8.27 -33.67 -10.64
N GLY A 58 -8.02 -33.58 -9.33
CA GLY A 58 -7.81 -34.73 -8.44
C GLY A 58 -9.09 -35.49 -8.06
N GLY A 59 -10.26 -35.06 -8.53
CA GLY A 59 -11.54 -35.73 -8.28
C GLY A 59 -12.09 -35.55 -6.86
N LEU A 60 -11.60 -34.56 -6.11
CA LEU A 60 -12.16 -34.18 -4.81
C LEU A 60 -13.57 -33.60 -4.99
N SER A 61 -14.45 -33.84 -4.02
CA SER A 61 -15.77 -33.22 -4.02
C SER A 61 -15.66 -31.71 -3.79
N GLU A 62 -16.66 -30.96 -4.27
CA GLU A 62 -16.68 -29.49 -4.11
C GLU A 62 -16.61 -29.06 -2.63
N GLU A 63 -17.19 -29.84 -1.72
CA GLU A 63 -17.20 -29.55 -0.28
C GLU A 63 -15.79 -29.68 0.36
N GLU A 64 -15.02 -30.69 -0.05
CA GLU A 64 -13.63 -30.84 0.41
C GLU A 64 -12.70 -29.77 -0.14
N ILE A 65 -12.93 -29.36 -1.40
CA ILE A 65 -12.20 -28.26 -2.03
C ILE A 65 -12.47 -26.95 -1.27
N GLU A 66 -13.74 -26.65 -0.97
CA GLU A 66 -14.10 -25.43 -0.24
C GLU A 66 -13.45 -25.40 1.14
N LYS A 67 -13.49 -26.51 1.89
CA LYS A 67 -12.88 -26.60 3.22
C LYS A 67 -11.36 -26.36 3.20
N GLN A 68 -10.66 -26.87 2.18
CA GLN A 68 -9.21 -26.65 2.03
C GLN A 68 -8.86 -25.23 1.59
N LEU A 69 -9.74 -24.56 0.83
CA LEU A 69 -9.53 -23.21 0.35
C LEU A 69 -10.10 -22.14 1.30
N PHE A 70 -10.89 -22.52 2.29
CA PHE A 70 -11.61 -21.61 3.18
C PHE A 70 -10.71 -20.56 3.84
N TRP A 71 -9.60 -20.99 4.45
CA TRP A 71 -8.67 -20.08 5.12
C TRP A 71 -7.98 -19.14 4.14
N ASP A 72 -7.53 -19.67 2.99
CA ASP A 72 -6.88 -18.89 1.94
C ASP A 72 -7.86 -17.81 1.39
N ALA A 73 -9.11 -18.20 1.16
CA ALA A 73 -10.17 -17.32 0.67
C ALA A 73 -10.57 -16.26 1.72
N LEU A 74 -10.62 -16.64 3.00
CA LEU A 74 -10.88 -15.72 4.10
C LEU A 74 -9.79 -14.66 4.23
N THR A 75 -8.51 -15.06 4.18
CA THR A 75 -7.38 -14.12 4.20
C THR A 75 -7.42 -13.17 3.01
N LEU A 76 -7.75 -13.66 1.80
CA LEU A 76 -7.95 -12.79 0.63
C LEU A 76 -9.09 -11.80 0.82
N ARG A 77 -10.20 -12.22 1.44
CA ARG A 77 -11.34 -11.36 1.72
C ARG A 77 -10.97 -10.25 2.70
N LEU A 78 -10.28 -10.59 3.78
CA LEU A 78 -9.76 -9.62 4.76
C LEU A 78 -8.78 -8.63 4.12
N MET A 79 -7.84 -9.12 3.30
CA MET A 79 -6.90 -8.25 2.57
C MET A 79 -7.61 -7.31 1.59
N THR A 80 -8.68 -7.77 0.95
CA THR A 80 -9.49 -6.94 0.05
C THR A 80 -10.26 -5.86 0.83
N GLN A 81 -10.84 -6.21 1.98
CA GLN A 81 -11.51 -5.25 2.88
C GLN A 81 -10.53 -4.22 3.46
N TRP A 82 -9.36 -4.67 3.94
CA TRP A 82 -8.31 -3.77 4.41
C TRP A 82 -7.96 -2.73 3.35
N ARG A 83 -7.79 -3.16 2.09
CA ARG A 83 -7.47 -2.27 0.97
C ARG A 83 -8.57 -1.25 0.68
N MET A 84 -9.84 -1.62 0.85
CA MET A 84 -10.98 -0.70 0.70
C MET A 84 -10.90 0.47 1.67
N VAL A 85 -10.41 0.25 2.90
CA VAL A 85 -10.22 1.29 3.91
C VAL A 85 -8.88 2.00 3.71
N HIS A 86 -7.81 1.26 3.48
CA HIS A 86 -6.45 1.80 3.39
C HIS A 86 -6.26 2.75 2.21
N ILE A 87 -6.85 2.47 1.03
CA ILE A 87 -6.69 3.33 -0.16
C ILE A 87 -7.21 4.76 0.06
N PRO A 88 -8.44 4.98 0.55
CA PRO A 88 -8.92 6.32 0.90
C PRO A 88 -7.98 7.11 1.81
N PHE A 89 -7.46 6.47 2.87
CA PHE A 89 -6.49 7.12 3.77
C PHE A 89 -5.22 7.57 3.03
N VAL A 90 -4.68 6.70 2.16
CA VAL A 90 -3.52 7.04 1.33
C VAL A 90 -3.85 8.21 0.39
N MET A 91 -5.03 8.23 -0.23
CA MET A 91 -5.43 9.32 -1.14
C MET A 91 -5.52 10.68 -0.44
N VAL A 92 -6.12 10.72 0.76
CA VAL A 92 -6.17 11.93 1.57
C VAL A 92 -4.75 12.40 1.91
N PHE A 93 -3.90 11.48 2.37
CA PHE A 93 -2.53 11.80 2.74
C PHE A 93 -1.71 12.33 1.55
N VAL A 94 -1.80 11.69 0.38
CA VAL A 94 -1.14 12.15 -0.85
C VAL A 94 -1.64 13.53 -1.26
N THR A 95 -2.94 13.78 -1.17
CA THR A 95 -3.53 15.09 -1.47
C THR A 95 -2.97 16.17 -0.55
N LEU A 96 -2.94 15.91 0.77
CA LEU A 96 -2.38 16.82 1.76
C LEU A 96 -0.89 17.06 1.53
N ALA A 97 -0.13 16.02 1.17
CA ALA A 97 1.29 16.16 0.84
C ALA A 97 1.51 17.04 -0.39
N ILE A 98 0.72 16.86 -1.45
CA ILE A 98 0.78 17.72 -2.65
C ILE A 98 0.43 19.17 -2.30
N LEU A 99 -0.64 19.39 -1.53
CA LEU A 99 -1.04 20.73 -1.10
C LEU A 99 0.04 21.39 -0.26
N HIS A 100 0.68 20.65 0.64
CA HIS A 100 1.80 21.13 1.45
C HIS A 100 3.00 21.53 0.59
N ILE A 101 3.34 20.74 -0.42
CA ILE A 101 4.42 21.07 -1.36
C ILE A 101 4.09 22.34 -2.15
N LEU A 102 2.86 22.44 -2.69
CA LEU A 102 2.43 23.60 -3.46
C LEU A 102 2.38 24.87 -2.62
N SER A 103 1.93 24.78 -1.36
CA SER A 103 1.90 25.94 -0.46
C SER A 103 3.31 26.42 -0.14
N ILE A 104 4.28 25.52 0.08
CA ILE A 104 5.68 25.88 0.23
C ILE A 104 6.17 26.66 -0.99
N PHE A 105 5.93 26.18 -2.21
CA PHE A 105 6.36 26.88 -3.42
C PHE A 105 5.68 28.24 -3.61
N PHE A 106 4.39 28.35 -3.25
CA PHE A 106 3.61 29.57 -3.38
C PHE A 106 4.05 30.65 -2.37
N PHE A 107 4.30 30.25 -1.12
CA PHE A 107 4.77 31.14 -0.05
C PHE A 107 6.30 31.20 0.03
N TRP A 108 7.01 30.54 -0.89
CA TRP A 108 8.46 30.65 -0.98
C TRP A 108 8.77 32.09 -1.36
N ASN A 109 9.34 32.85 -0.41
CA ASN A 109 9.76 34.21 -0.66
C ASN A 109 11.01 34.15 -1.54
N TRP A 110 10.80 34.11 -2.86
CA TRP A 110 11.84 34.19 -3.89
C TRP A 110 12.50 35.57 -3.83
N LYS A 111 13.39 35.76 -2.85
CA LYS A 111 14.39 36.83 -2.84
C LYS A 111 15.75 36.24 -3.18
#